data_AF-A0A498HV54-F1
#
_entry.id   AF-A0A498HV54-F1
#
_cell.length_a   1.000
_cell.length_b   1.000
_cell.length_c   1.000
_cell.angle_alpha   90.00
_cell.angle_beta   90.00
_cell.angle_gamma   90.00
#
_symmetry.space_group_name_H-M   'P 1'
#
loop_
_entity.id
_entity.type
_entity.pdbx_description
1 polymer ?
#
loop_
_entity_poly.entity_id
_entity_poly.type
_entity_poly.pdbx_seq_one_letter_code
_entity_poly.pdbx_strand_id
1 'polypeptide(L)'
;MPFDYTRYDCSGLNSLIIKQIMEMDHIKLSEEARAYKKCLEDMNEMRFTIHSTWAKERKELYNKVLELKGNIRVFCRCRPLNNDEVAAGASMAIDFESAKDGELTVKSNGVTRKTFKFDAVFGPQAEQGMQTMIDELFVWTV
;
A
#
# COMPACT_ATOMS: atom_id res chain seq x y z
N MET A 1 -6.78 78.54 -60.84
CA MET A 1 -5.47 78.13 -60.28
C MET A 1 -5.70 76.90 -59.41
N PRO A 2 -4.94 75.80 -59.58
CA PRO A 2 -5.20 74.54 -58.90
C PRO A 2 -4.42 74.48 -57.56
N PHE A 3 -5.06 73.96 -56.52
CA PHE A 3 -4.37 73.58 -55.28
C PHE A 3 -3.95 72.11 -55.41
N ASP A 4 -2.65 71.85 -55.43
CA ASP A 4 -2.09 70.50 -55.43
C ASP A 4 -2.37 69.80 -54.09
N TYR A 5 -3.14 68.72 -54.13
CA TYR A 5 -3.36 67.82 -53.02
C TYR A 5 -2.30 66.71 -53.10
N THR A 6 -1.19 66.86 -52.39
CA THR A 6 -0.20 65.79 -52.27
C THR A 6 -0.83 64.60 -51.55
N ARG A 7 -0.90 63.46 -52.24
CA ARG A 7 -1.27 62.14 -51.69
C ARG A 7 -0.31 61.78 -50.55
N TYR A 8 -0.79 61.75 -49.31
CA TYR A 8 -0.06 61.15 -48.20
C TYR A 8 -0.06 59.61 -48.37
N ASP A 9 1.11 58.99 -48.29
CA ASP A 9 1.28 57.54 -48.39
C ASP A 9 0.89 56.86 -47.06
N CYS A 10 -0.33 56.33 -47.00
CA CYS A 10 -0.88 55.64 -45.83
C CYS A 10 -0.46 54.16 -45.71
N SER A 11 0.35 53.62 -46.63
CA SER A 11 0.71 52.20 -46.67
C SER A 11 1.58 51.77 -45.48
N GLY A 12 2.50 52.63 -45.06
CA GLY A 12 3.36 52.40 -43.89
C GLY A 12 2.60 52.32 -42.58
N LEU A 13 1.53 53.13 -42.43
CA LEU A 13 0.71 53.15 -41.23
C LEU A 13 -0.10 51.85 -41.06
N ASN A 14 -0.69 51.36 -42.16
CA ASN A 14 -1.43 50.08 -42.16
C ASN A 14 -0.50 48.90 -41.83
N SER A 15 0.72 48.89 -42.36
CA SER A 15 1.73 47.87 -42.04
C SER A 15 2.12 47.87 -40.55
N LEU A 16 2.28 49.06 -39.96
CA LEU A 16 2.62 49.20 -38.54
C LEU A 16 1.48 48.71 -37.63
N ILE A 17 0.23 49.04 -37.98
CA ILE A 17 -0.96 48.59 -37.25
C ILE A 17 -1.08 47.07 -37.27
N ILE A 18 -0.89 46.44 -38.45
CA ILE A 18 -0.95 44.97 -38.57
C ILE A 18 0.13 44.31 -37.72
N LYS A 19 1.36 44.84 -37.71
CA LYS A 19 2.43 44.35 -36.84
C LYS A 19 2.06 44.44 -35.36
N GLN A 20 1.50 45.57 -34.93
CA GLN A 20 1.07 45.78 -33.54
C GLN A 20 -0.02 44.79 -33.12
N ILE A 21 -1.01 44.53 -33.99
CA ILE A 21 -2.09 43.57 -33.73
C ILE A 21 -1.53 42.17 -33.55
N MET A 22 -0.67 41.73 -34.48
CA MET A 22 -0.06 40.41 -34.41
C MET A 22 0.78 40.22 -33.14
N GLU A 23 1.52 41.25 -32.75
CA GLU A 23 2.35 41.23 -31.53
C GLU A 23 1.49 41.17 -30.26
N MET A 24 0.40 41.92 -30.21
CA MET A 24 -0.58 41.85 -29.12
C MET A 24 -1.26 40.48 -29.03
N ASP A 25 -1.63 39.87 -30.16
CA ASP A 25 -2.27 38.55 -30.19
C ASP A 25 -1.28 37.46 -29.75
N HIS A 26 -0.01 37.55 -30.15
CA HIS A 26 1.04 36.65 -29.67
C HIS A 26 1.24 36.74 -28.15
N ILE A 27 1.22 37.95 -27.58
CA ILE A 27 1.35 38.15 -26.13
C ILE A 27 0.17 37.51 -25.40
N LYS A 28 -1.07 37.76 -25.85
CA LYS A 28 -2.28 37.18 -25.25
C LYS A 28 -2.26 35.65 -25.29
N LEU A 29 -1.96 35.08 -26.46
CA LEU A 29 -1.86 33.62 -26.62
C LEU A 29 -0.77 33.02 -25.71
N SER A 30 0.36 33.70 -25.57
CA SER A 30 1.44 33.27 -24.68
C SER A 30 1.03 33.32 -23.20
N GLU A 31 0.28 34.33 -22.79
CA GLU A 31 -0.24 34.46 -21.41
C GLU A 31 -1.26 33.38 -21.09
N GLU A 32 -2.20 33.12 -22.00
CA GLU A 32 -3.17 32.02 -21.87
C GLU A 32 -2.46 30.66 -21.78
N ALA A 33 -1.51 30.37 -22.67
CA ALA A 33 -0.72 29.14 -22.62
C ALA A 33 0.04 28.98 -21.29
N ARG A 34 0.57 30.08 -20.75
CA ARG A 34 1.24 30.08 -19.44
C ARG A 34 0.25 29.79 -18.31
N ALA A 35 -0.96 30.34 -18.36
CA ALA A 35 -2.01 30.06 -17.38
C ALA A 35 -2.41 28.58 -17.39
N TYR A 36 -2.66 28.00 -18.57
CA TYR A 36 -2.97 26.58 -18.70
C TYR A 36 -1.84 25.68 -18.17
N LYS A 37 -0.58 26.02 -18.47
CA LYS A 37 0.58 25.29 -17.96
C LYS A 37 0.62 25.31 -16.43
N LYS A 38 0.41 26.48 -15.81
CA LYS A 38 0.36 26.60 -14.36
C LYS A 38 -0.77 25.78 -13.75
N CYS A 39 -1.99 25.86 -14.30
CA CYS A 39 -3.11 25.04 -13.83
C CYS A 39 -2.81 23.53 -13.90
N LEU A 40 -2.09 23.08 -14.93
CA LEU A 40 -1.68 21.69 -15.07
C LEU A 40 -0.64 21.28 -13.99
N GLU A 41 0.29 22.16 -13.68
CA GLU A 41 1.27 21.95 -12.60
C GLU A 41 0.56 21.87 -11.24
N ASP A 42 -0.33 22.82 -10.93
CA ASP A 42 -1.13 22.85 -9.70
C ASP A 42 -1.99 21.58 -9.54
N MET A 43 -2.60 21.10 -10.64
CA MET A 43 -3.38 19.86 -10.64
C MET A 43 -2.52 18.63 -10.34
N ASN A 44 -1.30 18.58 -10.89
CA ASN A 44 -0.38 17.47 -10.62
C ASN A 44 0.11 17.47 -9.17
N GLU A 45 0.39 18.65 -8.62
CA GLU A 45 0.77 18.80 -7.20
C GLU A 45 -0.36 18.37 -6.28
N MET A 46 -1.59 18.80 -6.57
CA MET A 46 -2.78 18.38 -5.82
C MET A 46 -2.97 16.87 -5.91
N ARG A 47 -2.85 16.29 -7.11
CA ARG A 47 -2.93 14.84 -7.32
C ARG A 47 -1.87 14.10 -6.49
N PHE A 48 -0.63 14.57 -6.50
CA PHE A 48 0.46 13.97 -5.72
C PHE A 48 0.17 14.03 -4.21
N THR A 49 -0.25 15.20 -3.74
CA THR A 49 -0.59 15.42 -2.33
C THR A 49 -1.69 14.45 -1.89
N ILE A 50 -2.79 14.39 -2.64
CA ILE A 50 -3.89 13.44 -2.39
C ILE A 50 -3.35 12.01 -2.34
N HIS A 51 -2.65 11.53 -3.37
CA HIS A 51 -2.15 10.14 -3.33
C HIS A 51 -1.25 9.88 -2.12
N SER A 52 -0.40 10.83 -1.76
CA SER A 52 0.51 10.68 -0.62
C SER A 52 -0.21 10.67 0.72
N THR A 53 -1.23 11.52 0.93
CA THR A 53 -1.99 11.60 2.17
C THR A 53 -2.86 10.36 2.35
N TRP A 54 -3.60 9.98 1.31
CA TRP A 54 -4.42 8.76 1.30
C TRP A 54 -3.60 7.51 1.57
N ALA A 55 -2.40 7.39 0.98
CA ALA A 55 -1.53 6.25 1.22
C ALA A 55 -1.04 6.19 2.68
N LYS A 56 -0.70 7.34 3.28
CA LYS A 56 -0.30 7.45 4.69
C LYS A 56 -1.44 7.08 5.62
N GLU A 57 -2.61 7.70 5.44
CA GLU A 57 -3.79 7.44 6.28
C GLU A 57 -4.22 5.97 6.22
N ARG A 58 -4.20 5.36 5.03
CA ARG A 58 -4.52 3.94 4.88
C ARG A 58 -3.54 3.06 5.65
N LYS A 59 -2.24 3.37 5.61
CA LYS A 59 -1.21 2.63 6.36
C LYS A 59 -1.38 2.81 7.86
N GLU A 60 -1.65 4.03 8.33
CA GLU A 60 -1.87 4.31 9.74
C GLU A 60 -3.12 3.62 10.29
N LEU A 61 -4.23 3.68 9.56
CA LEU A 61 -5.47 2.98 9.94
C LEU A 61 -5.26 1.47 9.97
N TYR A 62 -4.57 0.93 8.97
CA TYR A 62 -4.24 -0.49 8.95
C TYR A 62 -3.40 -0.91 10.16
N ASN A 63 -2.35 -0.15 10.48
CA ASN A 63 -1.51 -0.41 11.65
C ASN A 63 -2.30 -0.30 12.96
N LYS A 64 -3.14 0.71 13.13
CA LYS A 64 -4.02 0.83 14.31
C LYS A 64 -4.95 -0.37 14.44
N VAL A 65 -5.51 -0.86 13.33
CA VAL A 65 -6.34 -2.07 13.34
C VAL A 65 -5.53 -3.30 13.76
N LEU A 66 -4.29 -3.44 13.31
CA LEU A 66 -3.40 -4.53 13.73
C LEU A 66 -3.04 -4.45 15.22
N GLU A 67 -2.68 -3.26 15.71
CA GLU A 67 -2.38 -3.02 17.12
C GLU A 67 -3.58 -3.34 18.02
N LEU A 68 -4.77 -2.87 17.65
CA LEU A 68 -6.02 -3.14 18.39
C LEU A 68 -6.40 -4.61 18.39
N LYS A 69 -6.09 -5.35 17.33
CA LYS A 69 -6.31 -6.81 17.26
C LYS A 69 -5.26 -7.61 18.04
N GLY A 70 -4.19 -6.97 18.49
CA GLY A 70 -3.00 -7.64 19.00
C GLY A 70 -2.08 -8.02 17.85
N ASN A 71 -0.95 -7.32 17.74
CA ASN A 71 0.03 -7.56 16.67
C ASN A 71 0.86 -8.84 16.90
N ILE A 72 0.94 -9.30 18.15
CA ILE A 72 1.63 -10.55 18.48
C ILE A 72 0.66 -11.70 18.25
N ARG A 73 0.98 -12.54 17.27
CA ARG A 73 0.30 -13.80 17.04
C ARG A 73 1.21 -14.95 17.47
N VAL A 74 0.71 -15.79 18.36
CA VAL A 74 1.45 -16.96 18.87
C VAL A 74 0.80 -18.21 18.32
N PHE A 75 1.52 -18.89 17.45
CA PHE A 75 1.12 -20.17 16.86
C PHE A 75 1.89 -21.31 17.51
N CYS A 76 1.23 -22.44 17.75
CA CYS A 76 1.89 -23.64 18.23
C CYS A 76 1.92 -24.72 17.13
N ARG A 77 3.10 -25.26 16.84
CA ARG A 77 3.31 -26.37 15.90
C ARG A 77 3.84 -27.59 16.64
N CYS A 78 3.14 -28.71 16.54
CA CYS A 78 3.62 -29.97 17.06
C CYS A 78 4.24 -30.82 15.96
N ARG A 79 5.54 -31.15 16.11
CA ARG A 79 6.27 -32.01 15.17
C ARG A 79 5.76 -33.46 15.28
N PRO A 80 5.55 -34.19 14.17
CA PRO A 80 5.35 -35.63 14.22
C PRO A 80 6.60 -36.34 14.78
N LEU A 81 6.38 -37.42 15.53
CA LEU A 81 7.45 -38.27 16.05
C LEU A 81 8.19 -38.95 14.89
N ASN A 82 9.51 -39.05 15.00
CA ASN A 82 10.32 -39.81 14.05
C ASN A 82 10.30 -41.31 14.37
N ASN A 83 10.62 -42.14 13.37
CA ASN A 83 10.58 -43.59 13.51
C ASN A 83 11.44 -44.12 14.67
N ASP A 84 12.61 -43.51 14.91
CA ASP A 84 13.51 -43.89 16.01
C ASP A 84 12.91 -43.56 17.39
N GLU A 85 12.17 -42.46 17.51
CA GLU A 85 11.51 -42.05 18.76
C GLU A 85 10.34 -42.98 19.08
N VAL A 86 9.58 -43.38 18.05
CA VAL A 86 8.50 -44.37 18.17
C VAL A 86 9.08 -45.74 18.58
N ALA A 87 10.20 -46.15 17.97
CA ALA A 87 10.90 -47.39 18.31
C ALA A 87 11.45 -47.39 19.75
N ALA A 88 11.82 -46.22 20.27
CA ALA A 88 12.22 -46.04 21.67
C ALA A 88 11.03 -45.99 22.67
N GLY A 89 9.80 -46.15 22.20
CA GLY A 89 8.60 -46.13 23.04
C GLY A 89 8.10 -44.73 23.42
N ALA A 90 8.54 -43.68 22.72
CA ALA A 90 8.03 -42.34 22.95
C ALA A 90 6.58 -42.21 22.45
N SER A 91 5.71 -41.63 23.28
CA SER A 91 4.33 -41.32 22.95
C SER A 91 4.09 -39.81 23.02
N MET A 92 3.16 -39.30 22.22
CA MET A 92 2.78 -37.90 22.30
C MET A 92 2.19 -37.55 23.66
N ALA A 93 2.78 -36.56 24.34
CA ALA A 93 2.33 -36.04 25.63
C ALA A 93 1.25 -34.96 25.51
N ILE A 94 0.70 -34.75 24.31
CA ILE A 94 -0.13 -33.61 23.97
C ILE A 94 -1.45 -34.11 23.38
N ASP A 95 -2.55 -33.49 23.82
CA ASP A 95 -3.89 -33.70 23.32
C ASP A 95 -4.34 -32.55 22.42
N PHE A 96 -4.94 -32.89 21.29
CA PHE A 96 -5.37 -31.97 20.23
C PHE A 96 -6.89 -31.88 20.08
N GLU A 97 -7.69 -32.51 20.95
CA GLU A 97 -9.15 -32.42 20.91
C GLU A 97 -9.65 -30.96 20.84
N SER A 98 -9.02 -30.05 21.61
CA SER A 98 -9.33 -28.62 21.66
C SER A 98 -8.48 -27.74 20.72
N ALA A 99 -7.68 -28.34 19.82
CA ALA A 99 -6.78 -27.58 18.95
C ALA A 99 -7.51 -26.61 18.01
N LYS A 100 -8.77 -26.91 17.66
CA LYS A 100 -9.64 -26.04 16.83
C LYS A 100 -10.00 -24.73 17.52
N ASP A 101 -9.98 -24.72 18.85
CA ASP A 101 -10.28 -23.55 19.68
C ASP A 101 -9.01 -22.77 20.08
N GLY A 102 -7.86 -23.14 19.51
CA GLY A 102 -6.56 -22.54 19.84
C GLY A 102 -6.00 -23.03 21.18
N GLU A 103 -6.53 -24.10 21.75
CA GLU A 103 -6.06 -24.65 23.02
C GLU A 103 -5.25 -25.93 22.84
N LEU A 104 -4.20 -26.06 23.67
CA LEU A 104 -3.32 -27.21 23.68
C LEU A 104 -3.17 -27.75 25.09
N THR A 105 -3.52 -29.02 25.28
CA THR A 105 -3.47 -29.66 26.60
C THR A 105 -2.32 -30.66 26.67
N VAL A 106 -1.45 -30.49 27.66
CA VAL A 106 -0.36 -31.42 27.95
C VAL A 106 -0.85 -32.45 28.96
N LYS A 107 -0.82 -33.73 28.57
CA LYS A 107 -1.18 -34.88 29.40
C LYS A 107 0.07 -35.69 29.75
N SER A 108 0.17 -36.14 31.00
CA SER A 108 1.21 -37.04 31.48
C SER A 108 0.53 -38.25 32.10
N ASN A 109 0.77 -39.45 31.55
CA ASN A 109 0.16 -40.69 32.02
C ASN A 109 -1.38 -40.63 32.09
N GLY A 110 -2.02 -40.00 31.10
CA GLY A 110 -3.48 -39.82 31.04
C GLY A 110 -4.03 -38.68 31.91
N VAL A 111 -3.21 -38.07 32.78
CA VAL A 111 -3.63 -36.96 33.63
C VAL A 111 -3.29 -35.62 32.96
N THR A 112 -4.30 -34.75 32.84
CA THR A 112 -4.13 -33.37 32.37
C THR A 112 -3.24 -32.60 33.32
N ARG A 113 -2.12 -32.06 32.82
CA ARG A 113 -1.19 -31.24 33.61
C ARG A 113 -1.42 -29.76 33.42
N LYS A 114 -1.45 -29.29 32.17
CA LYS A 114 -1.57 -27.86 31.83
C LYS A 114 -2.26 -27.68 30.48
N THR A 115 -3.03 -26.61 30.37
CA THR A 115 -3.61 -26.14 29.11
C THR A 115 -3.02 -24.79 28.76
N PHE A 116 -2.62 -24.62 27.50
CA PHE A 116 -2.09 -23.38 26.93
C PHE A 116 -3.03 -22.88 25.84
N LYS A 117 -3.13 -21.57 25.70
CA LYS A 117 -3.98 -20.92 24.70
C LYS A 117 -3.11 -20.14 23.71
N PHE A 118 -3.42 -20.32 22.43
CA PHE A 118 -2.70 -19.81 21.27
C PHE A 118 -3.70 -19.23 20.26
N ASP A 119 -3.20 -18.47 19.28
CA ASP A 119 -4.03 -17.98 18.18
C ASP A 119 -4.46 -19.11 17.24
N ALA A 120 -3.58 -20.10 17.02
CA ALA A 120 -3.92 -21.36 16.39
C ALA A 120 -2.92 -22.46 16.79
N VAL A 121 -3.40 -23.71 16.81
CA VAL A 121 -2.58 -24.88 17.14
C VAL A 121 -2.63 -25.90 16.00
N PHE A 122 -1.45 -26.33 15.56
CA PHE A 122 -1.27 -27.25 14.44
C PHE A 122 -0.70 -28.58 14.94
N GLY A 123 -1.48 -29.64 14.75
CA GLY A 123 -1.08 -31.00 15.10
C GLY A 123 -0.09 -31.62 14.11
N PRO A 124 0.44 -32.82 14.43
CA PRO A 124 1.44 -33.51 13.60
C PRO A 124 0.93 -33.94 12.22
N GLN A 125 -0.39 -33.96 12.01
CA GLN A 125 -1.06 -34.27 10.74
C GLN A 125 -1.51 -33.02 9.98
N ALA A 126 -1.10 -31.82 10.42
CA ALA A 126 -1.45 -30.59 9.72
C ALA A 126 -0.83 -30.58 8.32
N GLU A 127 -1.62 -30.17 7.33
CA GLU A 127 -1.22 -30.14 5.93
C GLU A 127 0.02 -29.23 5.74
N GLN A 128 0.99 -29.72 4.99
CA GLN A 128 2.31 -29.09 4.81
C GLN A 128 2.22 -27.65 4.28
N GLY A 129 1.13 -27.29 3.58
CA GLY A 129 0.86 -25.93 3.11
C GLY A 129 0.52 -24.94 4.23
N MET A 130 -0.19 -25.36 5.29
CA MET A 130 -0.37 -24.51 6.47
C MET A 130 0.92 -24.42 7.29
N GLN A 131 1.76 -25.44 7.20
CA GLN A 131 3.03 -25.49 7.88
C GLN A 131 4.04 -24.46 7.34
N THR A 132 4.11 -24.33 6.02
CA THR A 132 4.95 -23.33 5.34
C THR A 132 4.46 -21.92 5.59
N MET A 133 3.14 -21.69 5.74
CA MET A 133 2.62 -20.35 6.03
C MET A 133 3.12 -19.78 7.37
N ILE A 134 3.23 -20.62 8.41
CA ILE A 134 3.76 -20.18 9.73
C ILE A 134 5.25 -19.88 9.62
N ASP A 135 6.00 -20.75 8.93
CA ASP A 135 7.44 -20.60 8.73
C ASP A 135 7.74 -19.34 7.88
N GLU A 136 6.92 -19.02 6.88
CA GLU A 136 7.04 -17.80 6.07
C GLU A 136 6.59 -16.53 6.82
N LEU A 137 5.44 -16.52 7.50
CA LEU A 137 4.95 -15.35 8.24
C LEU A 137 5.93 -14.87 9.32
N PHE A 138 6.64 -15.80 9.99
CA PHE A 138 7.64 -15.45 11.00
C PHE A 138 8.94 -14.93 10.39
N VAL A 139 9.34 -15.42 9.20
CA VAL A 139 10.53 -14.94 8.49
C VAL A 139 10.33 -13.54 7.89
N TRP A 140 9.10 -13.18 7.50
CA TRP A 140 8.80 -11.85 6.95
C TRP A 140 8.50 -10.77 8.01
N THR A 141 8.34 -11.15 9.29
CA THR A 141 8.00 -10.22 10.39
C THR A 141 9.22 -9.81 11.25
N VAL A 142 10.44 -10.22 10.87
CA VAL A 142 11.71 -9.81 11.53
C VAL A 142 12.64 -9.14 10.52
#